data_AF-A0A8X8K4W5-F1
#
_entry.id   AF-A0A8X8K4W5-F1
#
_cell.length_a   1.000
_cell.length_b   1.000
_cell.length_c   1.000
_cell.angle_alpha   90.00
_cell.angle_beta   90.00
_cell.angle_gamma   90.00
#
_symmetry.space_group_name_H-M   'P 1'
#
loop_
_entity.id
_entity.type
_entity.pdbx_description
1 polymer ?
#
loop_
_entity_poly.entity_id
_entity_poly.type
_entity_poly.pdbx_seq_one_letter_code
_entity_poly.pdbx_strand_id
1 'polypeptide(L)' 'MVIVVQNISRHWRVVHPSWERSRNFICGKEAFDAAAALALDHHGRTGTAVTVQVAAFGTVVEALRFE' A
#
# COMPACT_ATOMS: atom_id res chain seq x y z
N MET A 1 -4.29 -9.27 -5.20
CA MET A 1 -4.71 -7.87 -4.92
C MET A 1 -3.47 -6.96 -4.88
N VAL A 2 -3.57 -5.68 -5.27
CA VAL A 2 -2.45 -4.72 -5.15
C VAL A 2 -2.86 -3.52 -4.30
N ILE A 3 -2.09 -3.23 -3.25
CA ILE A 3 -2.19 -2.02 -2.42
C ILE A 3 -1.03 -1.11 -2.81
N VAL A 4 -1.29 0.19 -3.03
CA VAL A 4 -0.26 1.13 -3.49
C VAL A 4 -0.02 2.21 -2.44
N VAL A 5 1.24 2.34 -2.00
CA VAL A 5 1.73 3.48 -1.24
C VAL A 5 2.24 4.51 -2.24
N GLN A 6 1.63 5.70 -2.29
CA GLN A 6 2.01 6.76 -3.21
C GLN A 6 2.67 7.93 -2.49
N ASN A 7 3.74 8.47 -3.09
CA ASN A 7 4.25 9.80 -2.79
C ASN A 7 3.92 10.76 -3.93
N ILE A 8 3.02 11.72 -3.70
CA ILE A 8 2.66 12.76 -4.66
C ILE A 8 2.82 14.12 -4.00
N SER A 9 3.64 15.00 -4.59
CA SER A 9 3.87 16.35 -4.08
C SER A 9 4.21 16.37 -2.58
N ARG A 10 5.08 15.45 -2.14
CA ARG A 10 5.48 15.24 -0.72
C ARG A 10 4.36 14.72 0.22
N HIS A 11 3.20 14.35 -0.31
CA HIS A 11 2.13 13.73 0.46
C HIS A 11 2.17 12.21 0.29
N TRP A 12 2.11 11.50 1.42
CA TRP A 12 2.05 10.05 1.45
C TRP A 12 0.60 9.59 1.55
N ARG A 13 0.22 8.61 0.74
CA ARG A 13 -1.12 8.02 0.80
C ARG A 13 -1.12 6.54 0.47
N VAL A 14 -2.04 5.82 1.08
CA VAL A 14 -2.34 4.42 0.75
C VAL A 14 -3.59 4.38 -0.11
N VAL A 15 -3.48 3.73 -1.26
CA VAL A 15 -4.58 3.42 -2.17
C VAL A 15 -4.87 1.93 -2.05
N HIS A 16 -6.07 1.62 -1.59
CA HIS A 16 -6.58 0.26 -1.47
C HIS A 16 -7.67 0.06 -2.53
N PRO A 17 -7.69 -1.07 -3.28
CA PRO A 17 -8.58 -1.24 -4.43
C PRO A 17 -10.07 -1.26 -4.06
N SER A 18 -10.39 -1.66 -2.82
CA SER A 18 -11.77 -1.67 -2.31
C SER A 18 -12.18 -0.39 -1.59
N TRP A 19 -11.30 0.63 -1.50
CA TRP A 19 -11.63 1.90 -0.85
C TRP A 19 -11.99 2.96 -1.86
N GLU A 20 -13.08 3.69 -1.60
CA GLU A 20 -13.47 4.83 -2.43
C GLU A 20 -12.48 5.99 -2.35
N ARG A 21 -11.72 6.09 -1.24
CA ARG A 21 -10.75 7.17 -0.99
C ARG A 21 -9.44 6.63 -0.45
N SER A 22 -8.34 7.27 -0.86
CA SER A 22 -7.02 7.02 -0.29
C SER A 22 -6.90 7.54 1.13
N ARG A 23 -6.13 6.86 1.98
CA ARG A 23 -5.80 7.34 3.33
C ARG A 23 -4.47 8.09 3.29
N ASN A 24 -4.45 9.31 3.82
CA ASN A 24 -3.24 10.15 3.85
C ASN A 24 -2.42 9.91 5.11
N PHE A 25 -1.10 10.10 5.00
CA PHE A 25 -0.11 9.92 6.06
C PHE A 25 0.92 11.04 6.01
N ILE A 26 1.53 11.31 7.17
CA ILE A 26 2.52 12.39 7.32
C ILE A 26 3.87 11.93 6.77
N CYS A 27 4.23 10.66 6.96
CA CYS A 27 5.48 10.11 6.44
C CYS A 27 5.31 8.77 5.71
N GLY A 28 6.31 8.43 4.89
CA GLY A 28 6.27 7.23 4.06
C GLY A 28 6.38 5.93 4.85
N LYS A 29 7.07 5.95 5.99
CA LYS A 29 7.14 4.80 6.90
C LYS A 29 5.75 4.41 7.40
N GLU A 30 4.98 5.37 7.92
CA GLU A 30 3.63 5.11 8.42
C GLU A 30 2.69 4.61 7.31
N ALA A 31 2.78 5.20 6.12
CA ALA A 31 1.99 4.76 4.98
C ALA A 31 2.34 3.32 4.56
N PHE A 32 3.64 2.98 4.56
CA PHE A 32 4.10 1.65 4.23
C PHE A 32 3.69 0.61 5.28
N ASP A 33 3.92 0.90 6.57
CA ASP A 33 3.53 0.02 7.67
C ASP A 33 2.02 -0.24 7.65
N ALA A 34 1.20 0.78 7.39
CA ALA A 34 -0.24 0.63 7.24
C ALA A 34 -0.63 -0.25 6.03
N ALA A 35 0.03 -0.07 4.88
CA ALA A 35 -0.21 -0.91 3.72
C ALA A 35 0.21 -2.38 3.94
N ALA A 36 1.33 -2.60 4.63
CA ALA A 36 1.81 -3.94 5.00
C ALA A 36 0.84 -4.64 5.95
N ALA A 37 0.31 -3.93 6.96
CA ALA A 37 -0.69 -4.46 7.87
C ALA A 37 -1.99 -4.85 7.13
N LEU A 38 -2.47 -4.01 6.21
CA LEU A 38 -3.65 -4.30 5.38
C LEU A 38 -3.43 -5.51 4.48
N ALA A 39 -2.25 -5.63 3.88
CA ALA A 39 -1.91 -6.77 3.03
C ALA A 39 -1.89 -8.07 3.85
N LEU A 40 -1.19 -8.08 4.99
CA LEU A 40 -1.12 -9.25 5.87
C LEU A 40 -2.52 -9.68 6.34
N ASP A 41 -3.32 -8.73 6.78
CA ASP A 41 -4.68 -8.96 7.25
C ASP A 41 -5.61 -9.50 6.14
N HIS A 42 -5.53 -8.95 4.93
CA HIS A 42 -6.29 -9.46 3.79
C HIS A 42 -5.89 -10.90 3.42
N HIS A 43 -4.58 -11.16 3.33
CA HIS A 43 -4.07 -12.50 3.04
C HIS A 43 -4.49 -13.49 4.12
N GLY A 44 -4.32 -13.15 5.41
CA GLY A 44 -4.72 -14.00 6.53
C GLY A 44 -6.21 -14.34 6.53
N ARG A 45 -7.08 -13.44 6.07
CA ARG A 45 -8.53 -13.69 5.98
C ARG A 45 -8.95 -14.50 4.75
N THR A 46 -8.28 -14.32 3.62
CA THR A 46 -8.77 -14.80 2.31
C THR A 46 -7.90 -15.88 1.68
N GLY A 47 -6.68 -16.07 2.18
CA GLY A 47 -5.65 -16.91 1.54
C GLY A 47 -5.22 -16.41 0.15
N THR A 48 -5.67 -15.23 -0.28
CA THR A 48 -5.38 -14.72 -1.62
C THR A 48 -4.07 -13.94 -1.62
N ALA A 49 -3.30 -14.08 -2.69
CA ALA A 49 -2.06 -13.33 -2.88
C ALA A 49 -2.30 -11.82 -2.93
N VAL A 50 -1.43 -11.07 -2.24
CA VAL A 50 -1.49 -9.61 -2.15
C VAL A 50 -0.11 -8.99 -2.22
N THR A 51 -0.02 -7.87 -2.92
CA THR A 51 1.22 -7.15 -3.18
C THR A 51 1.10 -5.72 -2.70
N VAL A 52 2.13 -5.20 -2.05
CA VAL A 52 2.30 -3.79 -1.73
C VAL A 52 3.32 -3.19 -2.69
N GLN A 53 2.89 -2.17 -3.43
CA GLN A 53 3.75 -1.38 -4.31
C GLN A 53 4.00 0.00 -3.70
N VAL A 54 5.20 0.53 -3.90
CA VAL A 54 5.55 1.92 -3.56
C VAL A 54 5.75 2.68 -4.86
N ALA A 55 4.91 3.70 -5.09
CA ALA A 55 4.99 4.60 -6.22
C ALA A 55 5.48 5.97 -5.78
N ALA A 56 6.69 6.35 -6.17
CA ALA A 56 7.31 7.62 -5.81
C ALA A 56 8.21 8.14 -6.95
N PHE A 57 8.23 9.46 -7.14
CA PHE A 57 9.11 10.13 -8.13
C PHE A 57 9.02 9.56 -9.56
N GLY A 58 7.84 9.12 -9.99
CA GLY A 58 7.62 8.54 -11.32
C GLY A 58 7.99 7.07 -11.45
N THR A 59 8.46 6.45 -10.38
CA THR A 59 8.84 5.03 -10.33
C THR A 59 7.84 4.25 -9.48
N VAL A 60 7.62 2.98 -9.84
CA VAL A 60 6.86 2.02 -9.03
C VAL A 60 7.76 0.83 -8.72
N VAL A 61 7.85 0.46 -7.45
CA VAL A 61 8.56 -0.74 -7.01
C VAL A 61 7.60 -1.67 -6.27
N GLU A 62 7.72 -2.97 -6.53
CA GLU A 62 7.10 -3.97 -5.68
C GLU A 62 7.94 -4.13 -4.41
N ALA A 63 7.36 -3.82 -3.26
CA ALA A 63 8.11 -3.74 -2.01
C ALA A 63 7.80 -4.91 -1.06
N LEU A 64 6.63 -5.52 -1.18
CA LEU A 64 6.21 -6.64 -0.34
C LEU A 64 5.18 -7.49 -1.08
N ARG A 65 5.24 -8.81 -0.89
CA ARG A 65 4.26 -9.76 -1.40
C ARG A 65 3.96 -10.83 -0.34
N PHE A 66 2.69 -11.18 -0.21
CA PHE A 66 2.21 -12.36 0.50
C PHE A 66 1.56 -13.29 -0.52
N GLU A 67 1.90 -14.58 -0.47
CA GLU A 67 1.45 -15.63 -1.41
C GLU A 67 0.71 -16.75 -0.68
#